data_AF-A0A9D5X4Q1-F1
#
_entry.id   AF-A0A9D5X4Q1-F1
#
_cell.length_a   1.000
_cell.length_b   1.000
_cell.length_c   1.000
_cell.angle_alpha   90.00
_cell.angle_beta   90.00
_cell.angle_gamma   90.00
#
_symmetry.space_group_name_H-M   'P 1'
#
loop_
_entity.id
_entity.type
_entity.pdbx_description
1 polymer ?
#
loop_
_entity_poly.entity_id
_entity_poly.type
_entity_poly.pdbx_seq_one_letter_code
_entity_poly.pdbx_strand_id
1 'polypeptide(L)'
;MNTTNRAYATEHLLEVKNITKSFGNTVVLDDFSYKFERGVYVLSEPSGAGKTTLLRILCGLEVADSGTVLKSPDAKTVMMFQEDRLLENLSVMANIMLAIQAHSQEQKQNARGRIKEALCGVGLEGTE
;
A
#
# COMPACT_ATOMS: atom_id res chain seq x y z
N MET A 1 -30.22 -24.97 -14.79
CA MET A 1 -29.28 -23.96 -15.34
C MET A 1 -29.39 -22.70 -14.51
N ASN A 2 -28.45 -22.48 -13.58
CA ASN A 2 -28.02 -21.16 -13.15
C ASN A 2 -26.69 -21.33 -12.39
N THR A 3 -25.63 -21.37 -13.19
CA THR A 3 -24.23 -21.43 -12.78
C THR A 3 -23.79 -19.99 -12.51
N THR A 4 -24.01 -19.47 -11.30
CA THR A 4 -23.45 -18.17 -10.90
C THR A 4 -22.32 -18.40 -9.91
N ASN A 5 -21.16 -18.69 -10.52
CA ASN A 5 -19.80 -18.39 -10.11
C ASN A 5 -19.61 -17.87 -8.67
N ARG A 6 -19.31 -18.78 -7.75
CA ARG A 6 -18.89 -18.51 -6.38
C ARG A 6 -17.56 -19.21 -6.12
N ALA A 7 -16.48 -18.79 -6.79
CA ALA A 7 -15.16 -19.35 -6.55
C ALA A 7 -14.01 -18.46 -7.07
N TYR A 8 -13.75 -17.33 -6.42
CA TYR A 8 -12.39 -16.82 -6.27
C TYR A 8 -12.20 -16.29 -4.85
N ALA A 9 -12.45 -17.16 -3.87
CA ALA A 9 -11.79 -16.98 -2.58
C ALA A 9 -10.31 -17.29 -2.85
N THR A 10 -9.51 -16.28 -3.19
CA THR A 10 -8.07 -16.49 -3.19
C THR A 10 -7.70 -16.81 -1.75
N GLU A 11 -7.22 -18.04 -1.50
CA GLU A 11 -6.63 -18.42 -0.21
C GLU A 11 -5.44 -17.52 0.17
N HIS A 12 -4.99 -16.69 -0.77
CA HIS A 12 -3.84 -15.81 -0.67
C HIS A 12 -4.29 -14.36 -0.77
N LEU A 13 -3.77 -13.57 0.16
CA LEU A 13 -4.04 -12.14 0.25
C LEU A 13 -3.51 -11.40 -0.98
N LEU A 14 -2.33 -11.82 -1.47
CA LEU A 14 -1.63 -11.26 -2.60
C LEU A 14 -0.74 -12.34 -3.25
N GLU A 15 -0.85 -12.51 -4.56
CA GLU A 15 -0.01 -13.41 -5.34
C GLU A 15 0.54 -12.66 -6.55
N VAL A 16 1.81 -12.88 -6.84
CA VAL A 16 2.56 -12.22 -7.90
C VAL A 16 3.12 -13.29 -8.81
N LYS A 17 2.88 -13.18 -10.12
CA LYS A 17 3.32 -14.16 -11.12
C LYS A 17 4.10 -13.49 -12.22
N ASN A 18 5.34 -13.94 -12.41
CA ASN A 18 6.21 -13.62 -13.53
C ASN A 18 6.35 -12.10 -13.79
N ILE A 19 6.43 -11.30 -12.72
CA ILE A 19 6.54 -9.84 -12.85
C ILE A 19 7.92 -9.49 -13.39
N THR A 20 7.92 -8.88 -14.56
CA THR A 20 9.11 -8.27 -15.16
C THR A 20 8.88 -6.77 -15.30
N LYS A 21 9.90 -5.98 -14.99
CA LYS A 21 9.88 -4.53 -15.18
C LYS A 21 11.25 -4.02 -15.62
N SER A 22 11.25 -3.25 -16.70
CA SER A 22 12.41 -2.56 -17.24
C SER A 22 12.15 -1.06 -17.35
N PHE A 23 13.21 -0.27 -17.24
CA PHE A 23 13.21 1.15 -17.58
C PHE A 23 14.28 1.39 -18.64
N GLY A 24 13.84 1.65 -19.88
CA GLY A 24 14.74 1.67 -21.03
C GLY A 24 15.42 0.32 -21.21
N ASN A 25 16.75 0.29 -21.16
CA ASN A 25 17.55 -0.93 -21.31
C ASN A 25 17.88 -1.62 -19.98
N THR A 26 17.41 -1.08 -18.86
CA THR A 26 17.73 -1.61 -17.52
C THR A 26 16.58 -2.47 -17.00
N VAL A 27 16.81 -3.76 -16.82
CA VAL A 27 15.87 -4.68 -16.15
C VAL A 27 15.98 -4.47 -14.64
N VAL A 28 14.88 -4.15 -13.99
CA VAL A 28 14.80 -3.85 -12.56
C VAL A 28 14.09 -4.97 -11.78
N LEU A 29 13.14 -5.66 -12.42
CA LEU A 29 12.56 -6.90 -11.93
C LEU A 29 12.58 -7.90 -13.08
N ASP A 30 13.02 -9.12 -12.81
CA ASP A 30 13.14 -10.19 -13.80
C ASP A 30 12.41 -11.43 -13.29
N ASP A 31 11.31 -11.79 -13.95
CA ASP A 31 10.48 -12.97 -13.66
C ASP A 31 10.12 -13.19 -12.17
N PHE A 32 9.83 -12.12 -11.43
CA PHE A 32 9.54 -12.22 -10.00
C PHE A 32 8.18 -12.87 -9.74
N SER A 33 8.18 -13.99 -9.04
CA SER A 33 6.97 -14.69 -8.60
C SER A 33 7.01 -14.95 -7.10
N TYR A 34 5.95 -14.54 -6.40
CA TYR A 34 5.84 -14.80 -4.96
C TYR A 34 4.39 -14.80 -4.50
N LYS A 35 4.13 -15.56 -3.45
CA LYS A 35 2.82 -15.76 -2.86
C LYS A 35 2.86 -15.27 -1.42
N PHE A 36 2.17 -14.17 -1.14
CA PHE A 36 2.11 -13.56 0.16
C PHE A 36 0.92 -14.09 0.95
N GLU A 37 1.24 -14.68 2.10
CA GLU A 37 0.28 -15.07 3.12
C GLU A 37 0.17 -13.97 4.17
N ARG A 38 -0.62 -14.21 5.22
CA ARG A 38 -0.69 -13.27 6.34
C ARG A 38 0.63 -13.28 7.09
N GLY A 39 1.29 -12.13 7.17
CA GLY A 39 2.56 -12.03 7.88
C GLY A 39 3.25 -10.69 7.66
N VAL A 40 4.49 -10.64 8.14
CA VAL A 40 5.41 -9.51 7.94
C VAL A 40 6.53 -9.98 7.03
N TYR A 41 6.82 -9.18 6.00
CA TYR A 41 7.85 -9.47 5.01
C TYR A 41 8.86 -8.34 4.97
N VAL A 42 10.13 -8.69 4.82
CA VAL A 42 11.24 -7.73 4.75
C VAL A 42 11.96 -7.92 3.43
N LEU A 43 12.17 -6.82 2.70
CA LEU A 43 13.00 -6.82 1.51
C LEU A 43 14.39 -6.27 1.87
N SER A 44 15.37 -7.14 1.99
CA SER A 44 16.76 -6.79 2.29
C SER A 44 17.63 -7.01 1.05
N GLU A 45 18.15 -5.92 0.49
CA GLU A 45 18.85 -5.81 -0.80
C GLU A 45 19.48 -4.41 -0.84
N PRO A 46 20.54 -4.17 -1.64
CA PRO A 46 21.09 -2.83 -1.86
C PRO A 46 20.08 -1.84 -2.46
N SER A 47 20.39 -0.54 -2.34
CA SER A 47 19.66 0.48 -3.09
C SER A 47 19.82 0.26 -4.60
N GLY A 48 18.75 0.48 -5.36
CA GLY A 48 18.73 0.25 -6.82
C GLY A 48 18.29 -1.14 -7.26
N ALA A 49 18.14 -2.12 -6.36
CA ALA A 49 17.69 -3.47 -6.68
C ALA A 49 16.18 -3.60 -7.02
N GLY A 50 15.46 -2.48 -7.18
CA GLY A 50 14.04 -2.52 -7.59
C GLY A 50 12.99 -2.67 -6.48
N LYS A 51 13.37 -2.57 -5.20
CA LYS A 51 12.42 -2.65 -4.06
C LYS A 51 11.22 -1.72 -4.20
N THR A 52 11.50 -0.43 -4.43
CA THR A 52 10.47 0.60 -4.55
C THR A 52 9.61 0.34 -5.78
N THR A 53 10.19 -0.14 -6.88
CA THR A 53 9.47 -0.57 -8.08
C THR A 53 8.52 -1.72 -7.78
N LEU A 54 8.99 -2.76 -7.08
CA LEU A 54 8.14 -3.86 -6.65
C LEU A 54 7.00 -3.37 -5.77
N LEU A 55 7.29 -2.61 -4.71
CA LEU A 55 6.25 -2.08 -3.81
C LEU A 55 5.21 -1.23 -4.57
N ARG A 56 5.64 -0.39 -5.52
CA ARG A 56 4.73 0.39 -6.37
C ARG A 56 3.87 -0.51 -7.26
N ILE A 57 4.44 -1.56 -7.87
CA ILE A 57 3.68 -2.54 -8.66
C ILE A 57 2.66 -3.26 -7.77
N LEU A 58 3.06 -3.71 -6.59
CA LEU A 58 2.15 -4.34 -5.63
C LEU A 58 1.04 -3.37 -5.18
N CYS A 59 1.28 -2.06 -5.17
CA CYS A 59 0.27 -1.06 -4.86
C CYS A 59 -0.56 -0.60 -6.08
N GLY A 60 -0.22 -1.03 -7.29
CA GLY A 60 -0.85 -0.55 -8.53
C GLY A 60 -0.45 0.87 -8.93
N LEU A 61 0.64 1.39 -8.37
CA LEU A 61 1.20 2.71 -8.69
C LEU A 61 2.21 2.67 -9.84
N GLU A 62 2.61 1.48 -10.26
CA GLU A 62 3.52 1.21 -11.38
C GLU A 62 3.00 -0.01 -12.14
N VAL A 63 3.08 0.03 -13.46
CA VAL A 63 2.62 -1.07 -14.32
C VAL A 63 3.80 -1.93 -14.70
N ALA A 64 3.72 -3.23 -14.41
CA ALA A 64 4.72 -4.20 -14.86
C ALA A 64 4.65 -4.36 -16.39
N ASP A 65 5.78 -4.68 -17.02
CA ASP A 65 5.81 -4.89 -18.47
C ASP A 65 5.23 -6.26 -18.84
N SER A 66 5.32 -7.22 -17.92
CA SER A 66 4.69 -8.53 -18.01
C SER A 66 4.35 -9.09 -16.62
N GLY A 67 3.58 -10.17 -16.61
CA GLY A 67 3.15 -10.87 -15.40
C GLY A 67 1.81 -10.37 -14.85
N THR A 68 1.46 -10.81 -13.65
CA THR A 68 0.17 -10.46 -13.02
C THR A 68 0.28 -10.35 -11.51
N VAL A 69 -0.43 -9.38 -10.95
CA VAL A 69 -0.65 -9.24 -9.50
C VAL A 69 -2.11 -9.60 -9.21
N LEU A 70 -2.31 -10.67 -8.45
CA LEU A 70 -3.61 -11.15 -8.00
C LEU A 70 -3.79 -10.77 -6.52
N LYS A 71 -4.91 -10.11 -6.20
CA LYS A 71 -5.25 -9.72 -4.82
C LYS A 71 -6.63 -10.24 -4.47
N SER A 72 -6.87 -10.49 -3.19
CA SER A 72 -8.24 -10.70 -2.72
C SER A 72 -9.11 -9.48 -3.06
N PRO A 73 -10.37 -9.65 -3.50
CA PRO A 73 -11.24 -8.53 -3.89
C PRO A 73 -11.40 -7.45 -2.81
N ASP A 74 -11.39 -7.85 -1.54
CA ASP A 74 -11.57 -6.95 -0.40
C ASP A 74 -10.24 -6.40 0.18
N ALA A 75 -9.11 -6.71 -0.45
CA ALA A 75 -7.80 -6.31 0.04
C ALA A 75 -7.59 -4.81 -0.12
N LYS A 76 -7.54 -4.08 1.01
CA LYS A 76 -7.09 -2.68 1.03
C LYS A 76 -5.57 -2.64 1.02
N THR A 77 -5.00 -1.91 0.06
CA THR A 77 -3.55 -1.67 0.00
C THR A 77 -3.26 -0.26 0.52
N VAL A 78 -2.30 -0.14 1.45
CA VAL A 78 -1.83 1.14 2.00
C VAL A 78 -0.31 1.16 1.88
N MET A 79 0.24 2.29 1.45
CA MET A 79 1.68 2.47 1.25
C MET A 79 2.14 3.75 1.92
N MET A 80 3.27 3.67 2.62
CA MET A 80 4.07 4.83 3.02
C MET A 80 5.17 5.04 1.99
N PHE A 81 5.34 6.28 1.52
CA PHE A 81 6.38 6.61 0.57
C PHE A 81 7.72 6.83 1.30
N GLN A 82 8.82 6.62 0.58
CA GLN A 82 10.16 6.88 1.11
C GLN A 82 10.44 8.38 1.27
N GLU A 83 9.84 9.21 0.42
CA GLU A 83 9.89 10.66 0.50
C GLU A 83 8.66 11.19 1.23
N ASP A 84 8.84 12.22 2.06
CA ASP A 84 7.74 12.88 2.75
C ASP A 84 6.84 13.60 1.72
N ARG A 85 5.56 13.25 1.72
CA ARG A 85 4.54 13.84 0.83
C ARG A 85 3.50 14.62 1.63
N LEU A 86 3.97 15.40 2.60
CA LEU A 86 3.12 16.27 3.40
C LEU A 86 2.83 17.57 2.63
N LEU A 87 1.64 18.12 2.87
CA LEU A 87 1.28 19.46 2.42
C LEU A 87 1.74 20.47 3.47
N GLU A 88 2.78 21.23 3.15
CA GLU A 88 3.47 22.16 4.07
C GLU A 88 2.55 23.26 4.62
N ASN A 89 1.52 23.64 3.84
CA ASN A 89 0.55 24.67 4.24
C ASN A 89 -0.58 24.14 5.13
N LEU A 90 -0.53 22.86 5.54
CA LEU A 90 -1.54 22.23 6.39
C LEU A 90 -0.95 21.80 7.73
N SER A 91 -1.77 21.84 8.79
CA SER A 91 -1.39 21.25 10.07
C SER A 91 -1.16 19.74 9.96
N VAL A 92 -0.52 19.15 10.97
CA VAL A 92 -0.32 17.70 11.05
C VAL A 92 -1.67 16.97 11.01
N MET A 93 -2.63 17.42 11.82
CA MET A 93 -4.00 16.89 11.82
C MET A 93 -4.65 17.00 10.44
N ALA A 94 -4.53 18.14 9.77
CA ALA A 94 -5.12 18.35 8.46
C ALA A 94 -4.50 17.42 7.40
N ASN A 95 -3.18 17.23 7.41
CA ASN A 95 -2.48 16.27 6.54
C ASN A 95 -2.99 14.83 6.73
N ILE A 96 -3.10 14.38 7.98
CA ILE A 96 -3.56 13.01 8.28
C ILE A 96 -5.02 12.82 7.90
N MET A 97 -5.86 13.83 8.15
CA MET A 97 -7.28 13.79 7.83
C MET A 97 -7.58 13.67 6.33
N LEU A 98 -6.65 14.01 5.43
CA LEU A 98 -6.80 13.79 3.98
C LEU A 98 -6.95 12.31 3.62
N ALA A 99 -6.32 11.42 4.40
CA ALA A 99 -6.40 9.97 4.19
C ALA A 99 -7.63 9.32 4.86
N ILE A 100 -8.38 10.08 5.66
CA ILE A 100 -9.52 9.57 6.42
C ILE A 100 -10.82 9.76 5.62
N GLN A 101 -11.45 8.65 5.27
CA GLN A 101 -12.79 8.64 4.69
C GLN A 101 -13.85 8.77 5.79
N ALA A 102 -14.15 10.01 6.20
CA ALA A 102 -15.17 10.32 7.20
C ALA A 102 -16.22 11.30 6.64
N HIS A 103 -17.48 10.88 6.66
CA HIS A 103 -18.59 11.63 6.05
C HIS A 103 -19.49 12.32 7.09
N SER A 104 -19.54 11.84 8.33
CA SER A 104 -20.28 12.47 9.43
C SER A 104 -19.37 13.26 10.38
N GLN A 105 -19.96 14.21 11.13
CA GLN A 105 -19.21 14.97 12.15
C GLN A 105 -18.70 14.07 13.28
N GLU A 106 -19.51 13.08 13.68
CA GLU A 106 -19.12 12.09 14.67
C GLU A 106 -17.91 11.27 14.21
N GLN A 107 -17.91 10.79 12.96
CA GLN A 107 -16.77 10.07 12.39
C GLN A 107 -15.50 10.92 12.37
N LYS A 108 -15.62 12.21 12.03
CA LYS A 108 -14.49 13.14 12.04
C LYS A 108 -13.97 13.36 13.46
N GLN A 109 -14.86 13.49 14.46
CA GLN A 109 -14.46 13.65 15.85
C GLN A 109 -13.74 12.40 16.39
N ASN A 110 -14.27 11.22 16.09
CA ASN A 110 -13.65 9.95 16.46
C ASN A 110 -12.29 9.76 15.78
N ALA A 111 -12.16 10.13 14.51
CA ALA A 111 -10.89 10.10 13.80
C ALA A 111 -9.85 11.02 14.44
N ARG A 112 -10.24 12.26 14.78
CA ARG A 112 -9.36 13.19 15.49
C ARG A 112 -8.86 12.62 16.81
N GLY A 113 -9.74 12.02 17.62
CA GLY A 113 -9.34 11.37 18.88
C GLY A 113 -8.26 10.30 18.66
N ARG A 114 -8.46 9.40 17.70
CA ARG A 114 -7.49 8.35 17.35
C ARG A 114 -6.16 8.91 16.82
N ILE A 115 -6.21 10.01 16.07
CA ILE A 115 -5.01 10.68 15.56
C ILE A 115 -4.20 11.26 16.71
N LYS A 116 -4.85 11.90 17.69
CA LYS A 116 -4.18 12.43 18.89
C LYS A 116 -3.45 11.34 19.67
N GLU A 117 -4.13 10.21 19.88
CA GLU A 117 -3.55 9.04 20.55
C GLU A 117 -2.35 8.50 19.77
N ALA A 118 -2.45 8.39 18.46
CA ALA A 118 -1.35 7.93 17.60
C ALA A 118 -0.15 8.89 17.62
N LEU A 119 -0.40 10.21 17.58
CA LEU A 119 0.65 11.24 17.65
C LEU A 119 1.39 11.21 18.98
N CYS A 120 0.67 11.05 20.10
CA CYS A 120 1.27 10.85 21.41
C CYS A 120 2.15 9.58 21.45
N GLY A 121 1.69 8.48 20.81
CA GLY A 121 2.46 7.24 20.72
C GLY A 121 3.79 7.33 19.96
N VAL A 122 3.99 8.39 19.16
CA VAL A 122 5.22 8.65 18.41
C VAL A 122 5.98 9.89 18.88
N GLY A 123 5.59 10.49 20.02
CA GLY A 123 6.25 11.66 20.59
C GLY A 123 5.98 12.98 19.86
N LEU A 124 4.84 13.09 19.19
CA LEU A 124 4.40 14.29 18.45
C LEU A 124 3.20 14.97 19.12
N GLU A 125 3.03 14.82 20.43
CA GLU A 125 1.99 15.52 21.18
C GLU A 125 2.07 17.05 21.02
N GLY A 126 0.90 17.70 20.88
CA GLY A 126 0.81 19.15 20.73
C GLY A 126 1.11 19.69 19.32
N THR A 127 1.42 18.82 18.35
CA THR A 127 1.70 19.22 16.94
C THR A 127 0.47 19.18 16.02
N GLU A 128 -0.70 18.84 16.58
CA GLU A 128 -1.98 18.62 15.89
C GLU A 128 -2.39 19.78 14.96
#